data_AF-A0A2V9MEM7-F1
#
_entry.id   AF-A0A2V9MEM7-F1
#
_cell.length_a   1.000
_cell.length_b   1.000
_cell.length_c   1.000
_cell.angle_alpha   90.00
_cell.angle_beta   90.00
_cell.angle_gamma   90.00
#
_symmetry.space_group_name_H-M   'P 1'
#
loop_
_entity.id
_entity.type
_entity.pdbx_description
1 polymer ?
#
loop_
_entity_poly.entity_id
_entity_poly.type
_entity_poly.pdbx_seq_one_letter_code
_entity_poly.pdbx_strand_id
1 'polypeptide(L)'
;MGEDKQGCEVESSNYTSESRSLAWTMRDLLGPYASYFNQKHALSGRLWQGRFFSSVLDESHFWAALRYVERNPVRAGMVKRAEDYRWSSAPAHCRLRGDPLLAPLPNDGGLIPDWSAWVSGGDNQAELKMIRNNTKTGRPCGSEAFVDKPEGLLGRTLRPRRGGRPKKPLNL
;
A
#
# COMPACT_ATOMS: atom_id res chain seq x y z
N MET A 1 11.45 44.96 41.97
CA MET A 1 12.36 45.19 40.82
C MET A 1 12.78 43.84 40.28
N GLY A 2 11.99 43.31 39.34
CA GLY A 2 12.30 42.12 38.57
C GLY A 2 11.58 42.32 37.24
N GLU A 3 12.35 42.33 36.16
CA GLU A 3 11.89 42.70 34.82
C GLU A 3 11.04 41.57 34.22
N ASP A 4 9.74 41.80 34.05
CA ASP A 4 8.90 40.98 33.18
C ASP A 4 9.19 41.34 31.72
N LYS A 5 10.00 40.51 31.05
CA LYS A 5 10.08 40.50 29.59
C LYS A 5 9.06 39.49 29.05
N GLN A 6 7.80 39.92 28.97
CA GLN A 6 6.80 39.26 28.15
C GLN A 6 7.08 39.63 26.69
N GLY A 7 7.72 38.73 25.96
CA GLY A 7 8.07 38.95 24.56
C GLY A 7 8.66 37.71 23.92
N CYS A 8 7.80 36.79 23.51
CA CYS A 8 8.03 35.95 22.35
C CYS A 8 6.68 35.56 21.78
N GLU A 9 6.16 36.43 20.91
CA GLU A 9 5.15 36.05 19.94
C GLU A 9 5.70 34.87 19.13
N VAL A 10 4.98 33.75 19.17
CA VAL A 10 5.19 32.66 18.22
C VAL A 10 3.94 32.58 17.36
N GLU A 11 3.76 33.56 16.49
CA GLU A 11 3.00 33.36 15.27
C GLU A 11 3.98 33.06 14.13
N SER A 12 4.13 31.77 13.84
CA SER A 12 4.32 31.23 12.49
C SER A 12 4.00 29.74 12.59
N SER A 13 3.18 29.12 11.76
CA SER A 13 2.51 29.55 10.55
C SER A 13 1.44 28.50 10.27
N ASN A 14 0.26 28.94 9.86
CA ASN A 14 -0.76 28.08 9.27
C ASN A 14 -0.17 27.21 8.15
N TYR A 15 -0.20 25.89 8.33
CA TYR A 15 -0.13 24.91 7.24
C TYR A 15 -1.18 23.80 7.45
N THR A 16 -2.39 24.10 6.97
CA THR A 16 -3.32 23.25 6.18
C THR A 16 -3.90 21.94 6.76
N SER A 17 -5.16 21.65 6.41
CA SER A 17 -5.97 20.47 6.78
C SER A 17 -5.17 19.19 7.07
N GLU A 18 -5.35 18.66 8.29
CA GLU A 18 -4.77 17.43 8.83
C GLU A 18 -4.83 16.24 7.85
N SER A 19 -3.80 16.08 7.02
CA SER A 19 -3.66 14.89 6.18
C SER A 19 -3.24 13.72 7.07
N ARG A 20 -4.21 12.96 7.60
CA ARG A 20 -3.92 11.73 8.36
C ARG A 20 -3.11 10.78 7.48
N SER A 21 -1.95 10.35 7.96
CA SER A 21 -1.14 9.37 7.24
C SER A 21 -1.90 8.04 7.10
N LEU A 22 -1.57 7.23 6.09
CA LEU A 22 -2.10 5.88 5.89
C LEU A 22 -2.06 5.04 7.19
N ALA A 23 -1.00 5.16 7.99
CA ALA A 23 -0.87 4.41 9.23
C ALA A 23 -1.96 4.74 10.28
N TRP A 24 -2.35 6.02 10.37
CA TRP A 24 -3.42 6.47 11.26
C TRP A 24 -4.77 5.97 10.76
N THR A 25 -5.04 6.12 9.46
CA THR A 25 -6.27 5.61 8.83
C THR A 25 -6.43 4.10 9.03
N MET A 26 -5.38 3.32 8.81
CA MET A 26 -5.44 1.86 8.99
C MET A 26 -5.64 1.46 10.46
N ARG A 27 -5.06 2.21 11.41
CA ARG A 27 -5.30 1.98 12.84
C ARG A 27 -6.77 2.19 13.19
N ASP A 28 -7.33 3.31 12.75
CA ASP A 28 -8.71 3.71 13.04
C ASP A 28 -9.74 2.83 12.33
N LEU A 29 -9.36 2.18 11.22
CA LEU A 29 -10.20 1.20 10.53
C LEU A 29 -10.12 -0.20 11.18
N LEU A 30 -8.91 -0.73 11.34
CA LEU A 30 -8.70 -2.14 11.69
C LEU A 30 -8.98 -2.43 13.17
N GLY A 31 -8.67 -1.50 14.08
CA GLY A 31 -8.83 -1.69 15.51
C GLY A 31 -10.30 -1.82 15.93
N PRO A 32 -11.15 -0.82 15.63
CA PRO A 32 -12.57 -0.87 15.94
C PRO A 32 -13.29 -2.06 15.31
N TYR A 33 -12.94 -2.42 14.06
CA TYR A 33 -13.54 -3.60 13.42
C TYR A 33 -13.17 -4.90 14.14
N ALA A 34 -11.91 -5.06 14.58
CA ALA A 34 -11.51 -6.24 15.34
C ALA A 34 -12.28 -6.35 16.67
N SER A 35 -12.45 -5.25 17.38
CA SER A 35 -13.26 -5.20 18.61
C SER A 35 -14.72 -5.56 18.34
N TYR A 36 -15.32 -4.98 17.29
CA TYR A 36 -16.69 -5.29 16.86
C TYR A 36 -16.86 -6.78 16.54
N PHE A 37 -15.97 -7.35 15.74
CA PHE A 37 -16.03 -8.76 15.32
C PHE A 37 -15.92 -9.70 16.52
N ASN A 38 -14.94 -9.46 17.41
CA ASN A 38 -14.75 -10.26 18.62
C ASN A 38 -15.97 -10.21 19.54
N GLN A 39 -16.54 -9.01 19.76
CA GLN A 39 -17.74 -8.85 20.56
C GLN A 39 -18.93 -9.59 19.93
N LYS A 40 -19.12 -9.45 18.62
CA LYS A 40 -20.23 -10.10 17.88
C LYS A 40 -20.17 -11.63 17.94
N HIS A 41 -18.97 -12.20 17.93
CA HIS A 41 -18.76 -13.65 17.88
C HIS A 41 -18.36 -14.26 19.23
N ALA A 42 -18.40 -13.48 20.33
CA ALA A 42 -17.94 -13.89 21.65
C ALA A 42 -16.52 -14.49 21.65
N LEU A 43 -15.64 -13.93 20.81
CA LEU A 43 -14.23 -14.33 20.68
C LEU A 43 -13.33 -13.34 21.44
N SER A 44 -12.09 -13.76 21.69
CA SER A 44 -11.05 -12.91 22.26
C SER A 44 -9.73 -13.09 21.51
N GLY A 45 -8.84 -12.10 21.59
CA GLY A 45 -7.53 -12.12 20.95
C GLY A 45 -7.43 -11.32 19.65
N ARG A 46 -6.34 -11.56 18.91
CA ARG A 46 -6.02 -10.80 17.67
C ARG A 46 -6.82 -11.36 16.49
N LEU A 47 -7.64 -10.51 15.87
CA LEU A 47 -8.32 -10.84 14.61
C LEU A 47 -7.34 -10.82 13.42
N TRP A 48 -6.44 -9.85 13.39
CA TRP A 48 -5.52 -9.63 12.28
C TRP A 48 -4.19 -10.34 12.50
N GLN A 49 -3.62 -10.91 11.44
CA GLN A 49 -2.32 -11.62 11.46
C GLN A 49 -1.14 -10.70 11.81
N GLY A 50 -1.28 -9.38 11.61
CA GLY A 50 -0.23 -8.42 11.90
C GLY A 50 -0.61 -6.99 11.50
N ARG A 51 0.39 -6.12 11.42
CA ARG A 51 0.24 -4.77 10.88
C ARG A 51 0.02 -4.84 9.37
N PHE A 52 -0.58 -3.80 8.80
CA PHE A 52 -0.67 -3.64 7.36
C PHE A 52 0.73 -3.51 6.74
N PHE A 53 0.84 -3.93 5.49
CA PHE A 53 2.02 -3.71 4.66
C PHE A 53 1.77 -2.53 3.72
N SER A 54 2.81 -1.76 3.40
CA SER A 54 2.74 -0.66 2.45
C SER A 54 4.02 -0.58 1.64
N SER A 55 3.89 -0.43 0.33
CA SER A 55 5.00 -0.23 -0.60
C SER A 55 4.60 0.85 -1.59
N VAL A 56 5.52 1.74 -1.93
CA VAL A 56 5.33 2.70 -3.02
C VAL A 56 5.54 1.95 -4.35
N LEU A 57 4.72 2.24 -5.35
CA LEU A 57 4.77 1.61 -6.67
C LEU A 57 5.02 2.67 -7.73
N ASP A 58 5.81 2.36 -8.75
CA ASP A 58 5.75 3.10 -10.01
C ASP A 58 4.52 2.67 -10.82
N GLU A 59 4.34 3.26 -12.00
CA GLU A 59 3.15 3.04 -12.82
C GLU A 59 3.02 1.60 -13.33
N SER A 60 4.09 0.99 -13.84
CA SER A 60 4.03 -0.39 -14.34
C SER A 60 3.73 -1.38 -13.22
N HIS A 61 4.34 -1.17 -12.05
CA HIS A 61 4.11 -2.01 -10.88
C HIS A 61 2.75 -1.76 -10.23
N PHE A 62 2.19 -0.56 -10.38
CA PHE A 62 0.81 -0.27 -9.98
C PHE A 62 -0.18 -1.16 -10.75
N TRP A 63 -0.08 -1.21 -12.08
CA TRP A 63 -0.95 -2.04 -12.92
C TRP A 63 -0.79 -3.54 -12.60
N ALA A 64 0.45 -4.00 -12.42
CA ALA A 64 0.72 -5.37 -12.01
C ALA A 64 0.14 -5.71 -10.61
N ALA A 65 0.25 -4.78 -9.65
CA ALA A 65 -0.32 -4.95 -8.32
C ALA A 65 -1.86 -4.94 -8.32
N LEU A 66 -2.48 -4.09 -9.14
CA LEU A 66 -3.93 -4.03 -9.29
C LEU A 66 -4.48 -5.35 -9.84
N ARG A 67 -3.88 -5.85 -10.93
CA ARG A 67 -4.19 -7.17 -11.49
C ARG A 67 -3.99 -8.29 -10.48
N TYR A 68 -2.90 -8.24 -9.71
CA TYR A 68 -2.65 -9.20 -8.65
C TYR A 68 -3.77 -9.22 -7.61
N VAL A 69 -4.21 -8.05 -7.13
CA VAL A 69 -5.28 -7.93 -6.15
C VAL A 69 -6.59 -8.51 -6.68
N GLU A 70 -6.97 -8.14 -7.89
CA GLU A 70 -8.23 -8.60 -8.51
C GLU A 70 -8.23 -10.09 -8.84
N ARG A 71 -7.06 -10.68 -9.15
CA ARG A 71 -6.92 -12.12 -9.38
C ARG A 71 -6.81 -12.95 -8.10
N ASN A 72 -6.64 -12.34 -6.92
CA ASN A 72 -6.49 -13.10 -5.67
C ASN A 72 -7.64 -14.10 -5.40
N PRO A 73 -8.93 -13.77 -5.63
CA PRO A 73 -10.03 -14.73 -5.48
C PRO A 73 -9.92 -15.94 -6.40
N VAL A 74 -9.48 -15.74 -7.65
CA VAL A 74 -9.23 -16.82 -8.62
C VAL A 74 -8.07 -17.69 -8.14
N ARG A 75 -6.97 -17.05 -7.73
CA ARG A 75 -5.77 -17.74 -7.20
C ARG A 75 -6.06 -18.51 -5.92
N ALA A 76 -7.02 -18.06 -5.11
CA ALA A 76 -7.48 -18.74 -3.91
C ALA A 76 -8.51 -19.86 -4.20
N GLY A 77 -8.90 -20.06 -5.46
CA GLY A 77 -9.89 -21.06 -5.86
C GLY A 77 -11.33 -20.73 -5.48
N MET A 78 -11.64 -19.47 -5.14
CA MET A 78 -12.97 -19.05 -4.72
C MET A 78 -13.93 -18.85 -5.89
N VAL A 79 -13.39 -18.41 -7.04
CA VAL A 79 -14.14 -18.14 -8.28
C VAL A 79 -13.31 -18.53 -9.49
N LYS A 80 -13.95 -18.72 -10.66
CA LYS A 80 -13.25 -19.05 -11.92
C LYS A 80 -12.73 -17.80 -12.63
N ARG A 81 -13.45 -16.68 -12.57
CA ARG A 81 -13.07 -15.40 -13.18
C ARG A 81 -13.03 -14.32 -12.10
N ALA A 82 -12.17 -13.31 -12.27
CA ALA A 82 -11.98 -12.26 -11.27
C ALA A 82 -13.26 -11.44 -11.06
N GLU A 83 -13.95 -11.13 -12.15
CA GLU A 83 -15.20 -10.39 -12.19
C GLU A 83 -16.40 -11.12 -11.56
N ASP A 84 -16.28 -12.41 -11.27
CA ASP A 84 -17.32 -13.16 -10.54
C ASP A 84 -17.24 -12.89 -9.02
N TYR A 85 -16.14 -12.31 -8.52
CA TYR A 85 -15.96 -12.07 -7.09
C TYR A 85 -16.53 -10.71 -6.66
N ARG A 86 -17.73 -10.75 -6.08
CA ARG A 86 -18.51 -9.55 -5.69
C ARG A 86 -17.84 -8.61 -4.67
N TRP A 87 -16.81 -9.06 -3.95
CA TRP A 87 -16.13 -8.29 -2.90
C TRP A 87 -14.77 -7.73 -3.39
N SER A 88 -14.71 -7.35 -4.66
CA SER A 88 -13.55 -6.69 -5.28
C SER A 88 -14.00 -5.62 -6.26
N SER A 89 -13.05 -4.81 -6.74
CA SER A 89 -13.25 -3.81 -7.81
C SER A 89 -13.39 -4.42 -9.20
N ALA A 90 -12.98 -5.68 -9.39
CA ALA A 90 -12.93 -6.33 -10.71
C ALA A 90 -14.26 -6.30 -11.49
N PRO A 91 -15.44 -6.58 -10.88
CA PRO A 91 -16.71 -6.50 -11.60
C PRO A 91 -17.00 -5.08 -12.12
N ALA A 92 -16.59 -4.06 -11.37
CA ALA A 92 -16.81 -2.67 -11.75
C ALA A 92 -15.86 -2.22 -12.86
N HIS A 93 -14.58 -2.58 -12.78
CA HIS A 93 -13.64 -2.30 -13.86
C HIS A 93 -13.95 -3.08 -15.15
N CYS A 94 -14.51 -4.30 -15.03
CA CYS A 94 -15.08 -5.05 -16.16
C CYS A 94 -16.41 -4.47 -16.67
N ARG A 95 -16.89 -3.34 -16.12
CA ARG A 95 -18.16 -2.68 -16.49
C ARG A 95 -19.40 -3.55 -16.31
N LEU A 96 -19.33 -4.56 -15.44
CA LEU A 96 -20.46 -5.42 -15.09
C LEU A 96 -21.32 -4.84 -13.96
N ARG A 97 -20.79 -3.85 -13.23
CA ARG A 97 -21.47 -3.20 -12.10
C ARG A 97 -20.97 -1.78 -11.88
N GLY A 98 -21.86 -0.85 -11.55
CA GLY A 98 -21.44 0.45 -11.00
C GLY A 98 -21.12 0.35 -9.50
N ASP A 99 -20.03 0.99 -9.06
CA ASP A 99 -19.66 1.06 -7.65
C ASP A 99 -19.28 2.49 -7.25
N PRO A 100 -20.14 3.20 -6.49
CA PRO A 100 -19.89 4.59 -6.09
C PRO A 100 -18.76 4.74 -5.08
N LEU A 101 -18.25 3.65 -4.49
CA LEU A 101 -17.13 3.69 -3.56
C LEU A 101 -15.77 3.64 -4.27
N LEU A 102 -15.73 3.32 -5.56
CA LEU A 102 -14.49 3.26 -6.30
C LEU A 102 -14.07 4.65 -6.75
N ALA A 103 -12.85 5.02 -6.36
CA ALA A 103 -12.16 6.15 -6.95
C ALA A 103 -11.87 5.85 -8.43
N PRO A 104 -11.88 6.86 -9.31
CA PRO A 104 -11.41 6.68 -10.68
C PRO A 104 -9.95 6.22 -10.65
N LEU A 105 -9.63 5.23 -11.48
CA LEU A 105 -8.25 4.83 -11.69
C LEU A 105 -7.49 5.95 -12.41
N PRO A 106 -6.14 6.02 -12.23
CA PRO A 106 -5.31 6.80 -13.12
C PRO A 106 -5.68 6.46 -14.57
N ASN A 107 -5.79 7.48 -15.42
CA ASN A 107 -6.06 7.26 -16.84
C ASN A 107 -4.95 6.34 -17.37
N ASP A 108 -5.35 5.18 -17.85
CA ASP A 108 -4.47 4.19 -18.43
C ASP A 108 -4.07 4.57 -19.87
N GLY A 109 -4.62 5.67 -20.42
CA GLY A 109 -4.38 6.10 -21.79
C GLY A 109 -4.93 5.12 -22.83
N GLY A 110 -5.85 4.23 -22.43
CA GLY A 110 -6.30 3.10 -23.25
C GLY A 110 -5.34 1.91 -23.24
N LEU A 111 -4.40 1.83 -22.30
CA LEU A 111 -3.50 0.69 -22.10
C LEU A 111 -4.26 -0.63 -21.87
N ILE A 112 -5.46 -0.56 -21.25
CA ILE A 112 -6.29 -1.71 -20.92
C ILE A 112 -7.67 -1.54 -21.59
N PRO A 113 -7.79 -1.83 -22.90
CA PRO A 113 -9.05 -1.68 -23.61
C PRO A 113 -10.09 -2.74 -23.20
N ASP A 114 -9.62 -3.95 -22.86
CA ASP A 114 -10.44 -5.06 -22.36
C ASP A 114 -9.93 -5.47 -20.99
N TRP A 115 -10.64 -5.01 -19.95
CA TRP A 115 -10.30 -5.31 -18.57
C TRP A 115 -10.44 -6.81 -18.25
N SER A 116 -11.49 -7.47 -18.78
CA SER A 116 -11.74 -8.89 -18.53
C SER A 116 -10.63 -9.74 -19.12
N ALA A 117 -10.19 -9.45 -20.34
CA ALA A 117 -9.04 -10.12 -20.95
C ALA A 117 -7.73 -9.83 -20.20
N TRP A 118 -7.49 -8.57 -19.83
CA TRP A 118 -6.27 -8.17 -19.12
C TRP A 118 -6.15 -8.82 -17.74
N VAL A 119 -7.22 -8.79 -16.94
CA VAL A 119 -7.24 -9.42 -15.61
C VAL A 119 -7.25 -10.94 -15.69
N SER A 120 -7.80 -11.52 -16.77
CA SER A 120 -7.72 -12.97 -17.01
C SER A 120 -6.34 -13.43 -17.47
N GLY A 121 -5.54 -12.51 -18.03
CA GLY A 121 -4.16 -12.77 -18.45
C GLY A 121 -3.31 -13.40 -17.34
N GLY A 122 -2.44 -14.36 -17.71
CA GLY A 122 -1.59 -15.08 -16.77
C GLY A 122 -0.60 -14.19 -16.03
N ASP A 123 -0.23 -14.57 -14.81
CA ASP A 123 0.64 -13.78 -13.94
C ASP A 123 2.12 -13.82 -14.39
N ASN A 124 2.76 -12.64 -14.50
CA ASN A 124 4.21 -12.56 -14.61
C ASN A 124 4.82 -12.91 -13.25
N GLN A 125 5.45 -14.09 -13.17
CA GLN A 125 5.98 -14.60 -11.90
C GLN A 125 7.10 -13.72 -11.31
N ALA A 126 7.87 -13.03 -12.16
CA ALA A 126 8.92 -12.12 -11.70
C ALA A 126 8.32 -10.89 -11.00
N GLU A 127 7.32 -10.25 -11.62
CA GLU A 127 6.59 -9.12 -11.04
C GLU A 127 5.88 -9.52 -9.74
N LEU A 128 5.20 -10.67 -9.73
CA LEU A 128 4.53 -11.16 -8.53
C LEU A 128 5.50 -11.38 -7.37
N LYS A 129 6.66 -11.98 -7.65
CA LYS A 129 7.69 -12.22 -6.64
C LYS A 129 8.20 -10.89 -6.09
N MET A 130 8.41 -9.90 -6.96
CA MET A 130 8.87 -8.59 -6.53
C MET A 130 7.81 -7.86 -5.68
N ILE A 131 6.56 -7.78 -6.14
CA ILE A 131 5.45 -7.17 -5.40
C ILE A 131 5.38 -7.78 -3.99
N ARG A 132 5.35 -9.12 -3.88
CA ARG A 132 5.28 -9.80 -2.58
C ARG A 132 6.46 -9.48 -1.66
N ASN A 133 7.68 -9.52 -2.18
CA ASN A 133 8.88 -9.31 -1.36
C ASN A 133 8.99 -7.86 -0.88
N ASN A 134 8.69 -6.91 -1.77
CA ASN A 134 8.80 -5.49 -1.49
C ASN A 134 7.65 -5.03 -0.58
N THR A 135 6.43 -5.51 -0.78
CA THR A 135 5.31 -5.29 0.16
C THR A 135 5.66 -5.79 1.57
N LYS A 136 6.22 -7.01 1.72
CA LYS A 136 6.59 -7.55 3.04
C LYS A 136 7.67 -6.73 3.76
N THR A 137 8.55 -6.08 3.02
CA THR A 137 9.68 -5.33 3.58
C THR A 137 9.45 -3.82 3.59
N GLY A 138 8.33 -3.35 3.06
CA GLY A 138 8.00 -1.93 2.91
C GLY A 138 8.89 -1.18 1.91
N ARG A 139 9.61 -1.89 1.04
CA ARG A 139 10.51 -1.30 0.05
C ARG A 139 9.76 -0.93 -1.22
N PRO A 140 10.15 0.12 -1.95
CA PRO A 140 9.47 0.49 -3.20
C PRO A 140 9.52 -0.63 -4.26
N CYS A 141 8.45 -0.77 -5.05
CA CYS A 141 8.44 -1.56 -6.29
C CYS A 141 8.53 -0.58 -7.47
N GLY A 142 9.64 -0.60 -8.18
CA GLY A 142 9.80 0.25 -9.34
C GLY A 142 11.14 0.08 -10.02
N SER A 143 11.28 0.74 -11.17
CA SER A 143 12.58 0.89 -11.84
C SER A 143 13.63 1.55 -10.92
N GLU A 144 14.90 1.34 -11.21
CA GLU A 144 16.01 1.97 -10.46
C GLU A 144 15.86 3.50 -10.43
N ALA A 145 15.54 4.12 -11.57
CA ALA A 145 15.29 5.55 -11.68
C ALA A 145 14.11 6.01 -10.79
N PHE A 146 13.06 5.18 -10.66
CA PHE A 146 11.96 5.45 -9.75
C PHE A 146 12.40 5.41 -8.29
N VAL A 147 13.30 4.50 -7.91
CA VAL A 147 13.80 4.37 -6.52
C VAL A 147 14.80 5.47 -6.16
N ASP A 148 15.59 5.96 -7.11
CA ASP A 148 16.54 7.06 -6.89
C ASP A 148 15.84 8.33 -6.41
N LYS A 149 14.67 8.63 -6.96
CA LYS A 149 13.90 9.83 -6.60
C LYS A 149 13.52 9.90 -5.11
N PRO A 150 12.82 8.90 -4.51
CA PRO A 150 12.51 8.91 -3.10
C PRO A 150 13.75 8.74 -2.21
N GLU A 151 14.82 8.08 -2.65
CA GLU A 151 16.08 8.05 -1.88
C GLU A 151 16.72 9.43 -1.79
N GLY A 152 16.77 10.17 -2.90
CA GLY A 152 17.28 11.54 -2.95
C GLY A 152 16.45 12.52 -2.13
N LEU A 153 15.12 12.41 -2.17
CA LEU A 153 14.20 13.25 -1.38
C LEU A 153 14.32 13.00 0.12
N LEU A 154 14.54 11.75 0.53
CA LEU A 154 14.56 11.36 1.93
C LEU A 154 15.96 11.31 2.55
N GLY A 155 17.02 11.47 1.74
CA GLY A 155 18.40 11.34 2.17
C GLY A 155 18.73 9.96 2.75
N ARG A 156 18.01 8.91 2.36
CA ARG A 156 18.15 7.56 2.92
C ARG A 156 18.08 6.47 1.85
N THR A 157 18.85 5.40 2.04
CA THR A 157 18.77 4.20 1.18
C THR A 157 17.52 3.39 1.49
N LEU A 158 16.65 3.21 0.49
CA LEU A 158 15.47 2.37 0.48
C LEU A 158 15.75 0.97 -0.11
N ARG A 159 16.80 0.86 -0.94
CA ARG A 159 17.23 -0.41 -1.53
C ARG A 159 17.69 -1.41 -0.47
N PRO A 160 17.60 -2.73 -0.76
CA PRO A 160 18.15 -3.76 0.12
C PRO A 160 19.66 -3.57 0.28
N ARG A 161 20.13 -3.41 1.52
CA ARG A 161 21.56 -3.50 1.86
C ARG A 161 21.90 -4.93 2.22
N ARG A 162 23.17 -5.32 2.06
CA ARG A 162 23.66 -6.62 2.58
C ARG A 162 23.33 -6.68 4.07
N GLY A 163 22.41 -7.56 4.44
CA GLY A 163 22.04 -7.78 5.83
C GLY A 163 23.20 -8.43 6.59
N GLY A 164 23.35 -8.09 7.87
CA GLY A 164 24.34 -8.70 8.75
C GLY A 164 24.88 -7.73 9.79
N ARG A 165 25.47 -8.30 10.84
CA ARG A 165 26.25 -7.54 11.83
C ARG A 165 27.41 -6.85 11.11
N PRO A 166 27.69 -5.56 11.37
CA PRO A 166 28.88 -4.89 10.84
C PRO A 166 30.13 -5.72 11.15
N LYS A 167 31.03 -5.87 10.17
CA LYS A 167 32.31 -6.57 10.39
C LYS A 167 33.10 -5.79 11.46
N LYS A 168 33.66 -6.50 12.44
CA LYS A 168 34.54 -5.89 13.45
C LYS A 168 35.74 -5.27 12.70
N PRO A 169 36.11 -4.01 12.95
CA PRO A 169 37.31 -3.45 12.35
C PRO A 169 38.51 -4.29 12.77
N LEU A 170 39.36 -4.65 11.81
CA LEU A 170 40.67 -5.23 12.09
C LEU A 170 41.55 -4.08 12.59
N ASN A 171 41.96 -4.14 13.85
CA ASN A 171 43.03 -3.28 14.34
C ASN A 171 44.33 -3.85 13.74
N LEU A 172 44.94 -3.09 12.82
CA LEU A 172 46.32 -3.29 12.37
C LEU A 172 47.25 -2.48 13.27
#